data_AF-A0A433KAV4-F1
#
_entry.id   AF-A0A433KAV4-F1
#
_cell.length_a   1.000
_cell.length_b   1.000
_cell.length_c   1.000
_cell.angle_alpha   90.00
_cell.angle_beta   90.00
_cell.angle_gamma   90.00
#
_symmetry.space_group_name_H-M   'P 1'
#
loop_
_entity.id
_entity.type
_entity.pdbx_description
1 polymer ?
#
loop_
_entity_poly.entity_id
_entity_poly.type
_entity_poly.pdbx_seq_one_letter_code
_entity_poly.pdbx_strand_id
1 'polypeptide(L)' 'MKKLSFIVLAILALSACNSRYSSNGENVYLHSHNGTKIVVPPPLTNANISNFYDLPSQNQDAQVSIAPPGEDIINS' A
#
# COMPACT_ATOMS: atom_id res chain seq x y z
N MET A 1 -33.50 3.42 -26.72
CA MET A 1 -32.89 3.99 -25.50
C MET A 1 -32.79 2.99 -24.35
N LYS A 2 -33.88 2.36 -23.88
CA LYS A 2 -33.85 1.45 -22.71
C LYS A 2 -32.86 0.25 -22.85
N LYS A 3 -32.85 -0.42 -24.00
CA LYS A 3 -31.96 -1.59 -24.24
C LYS A 3 -30.46 -1.25 -24.17
N LEU A 4 -30.09 -0.06 -24.64
CA LEU A 4 -28.70 0.41 -24.62
C LEU A 4 -28.25 0.73 -23.19
N SER A 5 -29.15 1.29 -22.37
CA SER A 5 -28.90 1.53 -20.95
C SER A 5 -28.66 0.24 -20.16
N PHE A 6 -29.39 -0.83 -20.46
CA PHE A 6 -29.14 -2.15 -19.83
C PHE A 6 -27.78 -2.74 -20.22
N ILE A 7 -27.35 -2.58 -21.47
CA ILE A 7 -26.04 -3.05 -21.92
C ILE A 7 -24.91 -2.29 -21.21
N VAL A 8 -25.02 -0.96 -21.13
CA VAL A 8 -24.04 -0.13 -20.41
C VAL A 8 -23.99 -0.50 -18.92
N LEU A 9 -25.15 -0.68 -18.29
CA LEU A 9 -25.23 -1.09 -16.88
C LEU A 9 -24.62 -2.48 -16.63
N ALA A 10 -24.83 -3.43 -17.54
CA ALA A 10 -24.23 -4.76 -17.46
C ALA A 10 -22.70 -4.71 -17.56
N ILE A 11 -22.15 -3.90 -18.47
CA ILE A 11 -20.70 -3.74 -18.62
C ILE A 11 -20.07 -3.13 -17.35
N LEU A 12 -20.72 -2.10 -16.79
CA LEU A 12 -20.30 -1.50 -15.51
C LEU A 12 -20.36 -2.51 -14.35
N ALA A 13 -21.42 -3.30 -14.25
CA ALA A 13 -21.58 -4.32 -13.22
C ALA A 13 -20.53 -5.44 -13.33
N LEU A 14 -20.19 -5.88 -14.55
CA LEU A 14 -19.13 -6.89 -14.76
C LEU A 14 -17.75 -6.35 -14.37
N SER A 15 -17.48 -5.06 -14.61
CA SER A 15 -16.20 -4.44 -14.26
C SER A 15 -15.98 -4.29 -12.74
N ALA A 16 -17.07 -4.24 -11.96
CA ALA A 16 -17.02 -4.14 -10.51
C ALA A 16 -16.64 -5.47 -9.80
N CYS A 17 -16.69 -6.61 -10.48
CA CYS A 17 -16.33 -7.92 -9.92
C CYS A 17 -14.83 -8.27 -10.02
N ASN A 18 -13.97 -7.32 -10.44
CA ASN A 18 -12.55 -7.58 -10.69
C ASN A 18 -11.62 -7.48 -9.47
N SER A 19 -12.11 -7.22 -8.25
CA SER A 19 -11.23 -7.18 -7.08
C SER A 19 -11.01 -8.56 -6.47
N ARG A 20 -10.18 -9.41 -7.10
CA ARG A 20 -9.76 -10.68 -6.48
C ARG A 20 -8.77 -10.47 -5.33
N TYR A 21 -7.96 -9.43 -5.43
CA TYR A 21 -7.03 -9.04 -4.37
C TYR A 21 -7.08 -7.53 -4.23
N SER A 22 -7.68 -7.06 -3.14
CA SER A 22 -7.68 -5.64 -2.75
C SER A 22 -6.93 -5.58 -1.43
N SER A 23 -5.66 -5.18 -1.45
CA SER A 23 -5.00 -4.77 -0.21
C SER A 23 -5.74 -3.52 0.26
N ASN A 24 -6.37 -3.60 1.43
CA ASN A 24 -7.18 -2.54 2.03
C ASN A 24 -6.61 -1.15 1.71
N GLY A 25 -7.37 -0.40 0.92
CA GLY A 25 -6.86 0.64 0.04
C GLY A 25 -6.61 1.97 0.73
N GLU A 26 -5.38 2.18 1.20
CA GLU A 26 -4.82 3.52 1.18
C GLU A 26 -3.30 3.45 1.09
N ASN A 27 -2.70 4.03 0.05
CA ASN A 27 -1.23 4.15 -0.12
C ASN A 27 -0.59 5.10 0.92
N VAL A 28 -1.32 5.49 1.98
CA VAL A 28 -0.85 6.41 3.01
C VAL A 28 0.37 5.86 3.75
N TYR A 29 0.44 4.54 3.96
CA TYR A 29 1.63 3.93 4.56
C TYR A 29 2.89 4.09 3.68
N LEU A 30 2.75 4.17 2.35
CA LEU A 30 3.87 4.42 1.44
C LEU A 30 4.46 5.82 1.56
N HIS A 31 3.67 6.76 2.09
CA HIS A 31 4.09 8.14 2.34
C HIS A 31 4.63 8.34 3.76
N SER A 32 4.63 7.29 4.60
CA SER A 32 5.16 7.38 5.96
C SER A 32 6.68 7.48 5.94
N HIS A 33 7.22 8.42 6.72
CA HIS A 33 8.66 8.64 6.86
C HIS A 33 9.01 9.00 8.30
N ASN A 34 10.28 8.86 8.66
CA ASN A 34 10.76 9.34 9.97
C ASN A 34 10.56 10.85 10.08
N GLY A 35 10.12 11.30 11.25
CA GLY A 35 9.99 12.71 11.57
C GLY A 35 11.34 13.41 11.74
N THR A 36 11.30 14.65 12.21
CA THR A 36 12.52 15.38 12.56
C THR A 36 13.26 14.70 13.70
N LYS A 37 14.61 14.72 13.63
CA LYS A 37 15.45 14.13 14.67
C LYS A 37 15.25 14.87 16.00
N ILE A 38 15.05 14.11 17.07
CA ILE A 38 14.90 14.65 18.42
C ILE A 38 16.22 15.31 18.85
N VAL A 39 16.13 16.56 19.29
CA VAL A 39 17.25 17.28 19.92
C VAL A 39 17.12 17.11 21.42
N VAL A 40 18.07 16.40 22.03
CA VAL A 40 18.13 16.21 23.48
C VAL A 40 19.00 17.30 24.10
N PRO A 41 18.47 18.15 24.99
CA PRO A 41 19.24 19.24 25.58
C PRO A 41 20.18 18.72 26.69
N PRO A 42 21.33 19.38 26.94
CA PRO A 42 22.19 19.05 28.08
C PRO A 42 21.45 19.25 29.42
N PRO A 43 21.75 18.44 30.47
CA PRO A 43 22.71 17.33 30.52
C PRO A 43 22.13 15.98 30.07
N LEU A 44 20.91 15.96 29.50
CA LEU A 44 20.27 14.73 29.04
C LEU A 44 21.00 14.16 27.81
N THR A 45 20.91 12.85 27.62
CA THR A 45 21.49 12.15 26.47
C THR A 45 20.45 11.28 25.80
N ASN A 46 20.68 10.94 24.54
CA ASN A 46 19.84 10.03 23.77
C ASN A 46 20.16 8.54 24.00
N ALA A 47 21.00 8.21 24.99
CA ALA A 47 21.51 6.86 25.21
C ALA A 47 20.42 5.80 25.44
N ASN A 48 19.27 6.21 25.98
CA ASN A 48 18.14 5.31 26.28
C ASN A 48 16.96 5.45 25.30
N ILE A 49 17.11 6.24 24.23
CA ILE A 49 16.08 6.36 23.19
C ILE A 49 16.20 5.15 22.26
N SER A 50 15.13 4.36 22.18
CA SER A 50 15.07 3.22 21.29
C SER A 50 14.81 3.66 19.84
N ASN A 51 15.54 3.07 18.90
CA ASN A 51 15.32 3.25 17.46
C ASN A 51 14.30 2.25 16.89
N PHE A 52 13.52 1.56 17.74
CA PHE A 52 12.58 0.52 17.32
C PHE A 52 11.51 1.03 16.33
N TYR A 53 11.16 2.31 16.41
CA TYR A 53 10.18 2.93 15.52
C TYR A 53 10.81 3.69 14.35
N ASP A 54 12.14 3.63 14.19
CA ASP A 54 12.80 4.24 13.06
C ASP A 54 12.46 3.43 11.81
N LEU A 55 11.72 4.05 10.91
CA LEU A 55 11.42 3.48 9.61
C LEU A 55 12.71 3.37 8.79
N PRO A 56 12.92 2.25 8.08
CA PRO A 56 14.03 2.14 7.14
C PRO A 56 13.85 3.14 5.99
N SER A 57 14.95 3.50 5.32
CA SER A 57 14.88 4.34 4.13
C SER A 57 14.13 3.64 2.99
N GLN A 58 13.02 4.21 2.52
CA GLN A 58 12.25 3.69 1.40
C GLN A 58 12.70 4.32 0.08
N ASN A 59 13.74 3.76 -0.53
CA ASN A 59 14.30 4.21 -1.82
C ASN A 59 13.94 3.26 -2.98
N GLN A 60 13.04 2.31 -2.74
CA GLN A 60 12.71 1.22 -3.67
C GLN A 60 11.26 1.31 -4.12
N ASP A 61 10.95 0.72 -5.27
CA ASP A 61 9.58 0.60 -5.76
C ASP A 61 8.79 -0.30 -4.79
N ALA A 62 7.69 0.24 -4.28
CA ALA A 62 6.84 -0.43 -3.30
C ALA A 62 5.69 -1.23 -3.95
N GLN A 63 5.69 -1.37 -5.29
CA GLN A 63 4.78 -2.26 -5.99
C GLN A 63 5.07 -3.71 -5.61
N VAL A 64 4.17 -4.30 -4.83
CA VAL A 64 4.24 -5.71 -4.42
C VAL A 64 3.04 -6.47 -4.96
N SER A 65 3.30 -7.68 -5.46
CA SER A 65 2.21 -8.62 -5.76
C SER A 65 1.64 -9.14 -4.45
N ILE A 66 0.32 -9.08 -4.33
CA ILE A 66 -0.45 -9.69 -3.23
C ILE A 66 -1.11 -11.00 -3.65
N ALA A 67 -0.78 -11.50 -4.85
CA ALA A 67 -1.22 -12.83 -5.27
C ALA A 67 -0.56 -13.90 -4.39
N PRO A 68 -1.25 -15.03 -4.13
CA PRO A 68 -0.66 -16.17 -3.46
C PRO A 68 0.61 -16.64 -4.18
N PRO A 69 1.69 -16.97 -3.45
CA PRO A 69 2.91 -17.49 -4.06
C PRO A 69 2.63 -18.77 -4.87
N GLY A 70 2.99 -18.76 -6.15
CA GLY A 70 2.86 -19.92 -7.05
C GLY A 70 1.70 -19.87 -8.05
N GLU A 71 0.80 -18.89 -7.97
CA GLU A 71 -0.24 -18.68 -9.00
C GLU A 71 0.29 -18.03 -10.28
N ASP A 72 1.50 -17.46 -10.24
CA ASP A 72 2.05 -16.63 -11.32
C ASP A 72 2.80 -17.41 -12.42
N ILE A 73 3.02 -18.73 -12.26
CA ILE A 73 3.93 -19.49 -13.16
C ILE A 73 3.18 -20.30 -14.25
N ILE A 74 1.86 -20.47 -14.16
CA ILE A 74 1.19 -21.51 -14.98
C ILE A 74 0.72 -21.01 -16.36
N ASN A 75 0.66 -19.70 -16.63
CA ASN A 75 0.11 -19.19 -17.90
C ASN A 75 0.92 -18.03 -18.53
N SER A 76 2.20 -18.23 -18.86
CA SER A 76 2.89 -17.45 -19.92
C SER A 76 2.92 -18.24 -21.22
#